data_AF-A0A9D6QJG1-F1
#
_entry.id   AF-A0A9D6QJG1-F1
#
_cell.length_a   1.000
_cell.length_b   1.000
_cell.length_c   1.000
_cell.angle_alpha   90.00
_cell.angle_beta   90.00
_cell.angle_gamma   90.00
#
_symmetry.space_group_name_H-M   'P 1'
#
loop_
_entity.id
_entity.type
_entity.pdbx_description
1 polymer ?
#
loop_
_entity_poly.entity_id
_entity_poly.type
_entity_poly.pdbx_seq_one_letter_code
_entity_poly.pdbx_strand_id
1 'polypeptide(L)'
;MYSSMIHRFSFFLILLTTWHFGQAQKRHPIQRHPTVNSKEVVSFGGGLGSDYGGIGARVSYSPIANVSLFASGGYALIGAGYNVGAIVRIQSKDSYEKIVPTVSGMYGFNSGIYTADAQYNKLYYGTSIGLGFISKPEKHAGNYWHFELIIPFRPDSYDSDVQNLKNL
;
A
#
# COMPACT_ATOMS: atom_id res chain seq x y z
N MET A 1 28.80 -4.31 -29.24
CA MET A 1 28.15 -5.36 -28.45
C MET A 1 27.75 -4.77 -27.09
N TYR A 2 26.57 -4.16 -27.01
CA TYR A 2 26.00 -3.73 -25.74
C TYR A 2 25.33 -4.95 -25.09
N SER A 3 26.08 -5.65 -24.25
CA SER A 3 25.49 -6.66 -23.36
C SER A 3 24.72 -5.90 -22.28
N SER A 4 23.44 -5.63 -22.54
CA SER A 4 22.56 -4.90 -21.66
C SER A 4 22.18 -5.80 -20.48
N MET A 5 22.70 -5.46 -19.31
CA MET A 5 22.32 -6.05 -18.04
C MET A 5 20.88 -5.59 -17.72
N ILE A 6 19.89 -6.21 -18.38
CA ILE A 6 18.46 -6.02 -18.07
C ILE A 6 18.24 -6.53 -16.66
N HIS A 7 18.32 -5.63 -15.68
CA HIS A 7 17.94 -5.95 -14.32
C HIS A 7 16.43 -6.06 -14.32
N ARG A 8 15.95 -7.29 -14.33
CA ARG A 8 14.58 -7.62 -13.99
C ARG A 8 14.38 -7.22 -12.53
N PHE A 9 13.96 -5.98 -12.29
CA PHE A 9 13.24 -5.66 -11.05
C PHE A 9 11.83 -6.26 -11.14
N SER A 10 11.77 -7.58 -11.27
CA SER A 10 10.58 -8.35 -10.96
C SER A 10 10.46 -8.32 -9.44
N PHE A 11 9.68 -7.37 -8.91
CA PHE A 11 9.19 -7.36 -7.53
C PHE A 11 8.30 -8.61 -7.32
N PHE A 12 8.88 -9.80 -7.36
CA PHE A 12 8.26 -11.03 -6.88
C PHE A 12 8.62 -11.10 -5.40
N LEU A 13 7.62 -10.86 -4.55
CA LEU A 13 7.74 -10.93 -3.09
C LEU A 13 8.62 -9.82 -2.50
N ILE A 14 8.05 -8.64 -2.24
CA ILE A 14 8.66 -7.75 -1.25
C ILE A 14 7.77 -7.67 -0.03
N LEU A 15 8.25 -8.33 1.02
CA LEU A 15 7.76 -8.18 2.38
C LEU A 15 8.23 -6.80 2.86
N LEU A 16 7.51 -5.76 2.47
CA LEU A 16 7.86 -4.38 2.77
C LEU A 16 7.26 -3.96 4.10
N THR A 17 8.15 -3.64 5.03
CA THR A 17 7.80 -3.13 6.34
C THR A 17 7.39 -1.66 6.20
N THR A 18 6.10 -1.34 6.39
CA THR A 18 5.60 0.05 6.22
C THR A 18 5.43 0.76 7.56
N TRP A 19 6.12 1.88 7.74
CA TRP A 19 5.98 2.77 8.91
C TRP A 19 4.73 3.67 8.78
N HIS A 20 3.56 3.15 9.15
CA HIS A 20 2.35 4.00 9.23
C HIS A 20 2.39 4.90 10.48
N PHE A 21 2.73 6.19 10.31
CA PHE A 21 2.51 7.19 11.35
C PHE A 21 1.08 7.73 11.30
N GLY A 22 0.14 6.89 11.76
CA GLY A 22 -1.28 7.17 11.94
C GLY A 22 -1.57 8.29 12.94
N GLN A 23 -1.64 9.55 12.51
CA GLN A 23 -2.35 10.57 13.31
C GLN A 23 -3.85 10.39 13.09
N ALA A 24 -4.46 9.43 13.80
CA ALA A 24 -5.91 9.31 13.86
C ALA A 24 -6.49 10.59 14.50
N GLN A 25 -7.27 11.37 13.76
CA GLN A 25 -7.95 12.53 14.33
C GLN A 25 -9.08 12.04 15.26
N LYS A 26 -8.74 11.88 16.55
CA LYS A 26 -9.68 11.46 17.60
C LYS A 26 -10.76 12.54 17.78
N ARG A 27 -12.04 12.19 17.61
CA ARG A 27 -13.13 12.96 18.21
C ARG A 27 -13.07 12.71 19.72
N HIS A 28 -12.84 13.76 20.51
CA HIS A 28 -12.90 13.67 21.97
C HIS A 28 -14.29 13.21 22.43
N PRO A 29 -14.35 12.17 23.27
CA PRO A 29 -14.87 12.42 24.61
C PRO A 29 -13.87 11.96 25.69
N ILE A 30 -14.03 12.57 26.85
CA ILE A 30 -13.19 12.48 28.05
C ILE A 30 -13.19 11.06 28.65
N GLN A 31 -12.08 10.73 29.32
CA GLN A 31 -11.88 9.71 30.37
C GLN A 31 -11.48 8.26 30.03
N ARG A 32 -10.74 7.72 31.02
CA ARG A 32 -9.82 6.59 31.03
C ARG A 32 -10.58 5.25 31.17
N HIS A 33 -10.51 4.40 30.14
CA HIS A 33 -10.55 2.92 30.14
C HIS A 33 -10.37 2.49 28.66
N PRO A 34 -9.79 1.32 28.33
CA PRO A 34 -9.68 0.88 26.94
C PRO A 34 -11.04 0.34 26.47
N THR A 35 -12.06 1.20 26.43
CA THR A 35 -13.31 0.86 25.74
C THR A 35 -13.01 0.84 24.24
N VAL A 36 -13.32 -0.30 23.62
CA VAL A 36 -12.99 -0.79 22.27
C VAL A 36 -13.62 0.03 21.14
N ASN A 37 -13.80 1.35 21.28
CA ASN A 37 -14.62 2.11 20.34
C ASN A 37 -14.19 3.57 20.10
N SER A 38 -12.89 3.81 19.89
CA SER A 38 -12.51 4.98 19.09
C SER A 38 -12.64 4.59 17.61
N LYS A 39 -13.78 4.93 16.98
CA LYS A 39 -13.91 4.85 15.52
C LYS A 39 -12.86 5.77 14.88
N GLU A 40 -11.80 5.18 14.34
CA GLU A 40 -10.81 5.90 13.55
C GLU A 40 -11.45 6.27 12.21
N VAL A 41 -11.89 7.53 12.10
CA VAL A 41 -12.61 8.00 10.91
C VAL A 41 -11.63 8.33 9.79
N VAL A 42 -10.50 8.94 10.11
CA VAL A 42 -9.45 9.30 9.15
C VAL A 42 -8.08 8.95 9.73
N SER A 43 -7.22 8.36 8.90
CA SER A 43 -5.83 8.06 9.22
C SER A 43 -4.88 8.58 8.13
N PHE A 44 -3.67 8.91 8.52
CA PHE A 44 -2.59 9.34 7.64
C PHE A 44 -1.39 8.43 7.85
N GLY A 45 -0.61 8.12 6.82
CA GLY A 45 0.55 7.24 6.98
C GLY A 45 1.59 7.50 5.92
N GLY A 46 2.87 7.35 6.29
CA GLY A 46 3.95 7.20 5.34
C GLY A 46 4.18 5.71 5.06
N GLY A 47 4.78 5.39 3.92
CA GLY A 47 5.10 4.02 3.63
C GLY A 47 5.93 3.85 2.38
N LEU A 48 6.26 2.59 2.15
CA LEU A 48 7.04 2.12 1.03
C LEU A 48 6.36 0.87 0.48
N GLY A 49 6.18 0.81 -0.83
CA GLY A 49 5.45 -0.29 -1.46
C GLY A 49 4.65 0.16 -2.68
N SER A 50 4.17 -0.81 -3.46
CA SER A 50 3.34 -0.52 -4.62
C SER A 50 2.02 0.17 -4.24
N ASP A 51 1.45 -0.19 -3.09
CA ASP A 51 0.28 0.44 -2.46
C ASP A 51 0.50 1.90 -2.00
N TYR A 52 1.74 2.38 -2.05
CA TYR A 52 2.13 3.78 -1.85
C TYR A 52 2.63 4.47 -3.11
N GLY A 53 2.69 3.76 -4.26
CA GLY A 53 3.32 4.30 -5.47
C GLY A 53 4.84 4.40 -5.35
N GLY A 54 5.49 3.55 -4.56
CA GLY A 54 6.91 3.63 -4.22
C GLY A 54 7.11 4.08 -2.78
N ILE A 55 7.91 5.12 -2.55
CA ILE A 55 8.01 5.79 -1.23
C ILE A 55 6.99 6.93 -1.22
N GLY A 56 6.04 6.92 -0.28
CA GLY A 56 4.90 7.83 -0.36
C GLY A 56 4.11 7.99 0.92
N ALA A 57 2.95 8.62 0.77
CA ALA A 57 1.98 8.85 1.82
C ALA A 57 0.62 8.24 1.44
N ARG A 58 -0.18 7.93 2.46
CA ARG A 58 -1.53 7.41 2.38
C ARG A 58 -2.44 8.20 3.30
N VAL A 59 -3.64 8.45 2.81
CA VAL A 59 -4.80 8.87 3.60
C VAL A 59 -5.81 7.74 3.55
N SER A 60 -6.36 7.37 4.70
CA SER A 60 -7.45 6.39 4.78
C SER A 60 -8.66 6.98 5.49
N TYR A 61 -9.85 6.62 5.04
CA TYR A 61 -11.13 6.97 5.65
C TYR A 61 -11.89 5.70 6.00
N SER A 62 -12.27 5.49 7.26
CA SER A 62 -13.02 4.31 7.70
C SER A 62 -14.47 4.68 8.02
N PRO A 63 -15.41 4.58 7.06
CA PRO A 63 -16.82 4.86 7.32
C PRO A 63 -17.41 3.87 8.34
N ILE A 64 -16.90 2.64 8.37
CA ILE A 64 -17.26 1.58 9.30
C ILE A 64 -15.99 0.92 9.86
N ALA A 65 -16.07 0.33 11.06
CA ALA A 65 -14.89 -0.16 11.78
C ALA A 65 -14.03 -1.18 10.99
N ASN A 66 -14.69 -2.00 10.16
CA ASN A 66 -14.06 -3.08 9.42
C ASN A 66 -13.70 -2.72 7.98
N VAL A 67 -13.99 -1.51 7.50
CA VAL A 67 -13.69 -1.12 6.11
C VAL A 67 -13.09 0.28 6.08
N SER A 68 -11.94 0.39 5.42
CA SER A 68 -11.32 1.67 5.09
C SER A 68 -11.23 1.84 3.60
N LEU A 69 -11.55 3.03 3.12
CA LEU A 69 -11.13 3.51 1.81
C LEU A 69 -9.77 4.19 1.97
N PHE A 70 -8.92 4.13 0.95
CA PHE A 70 -7.65 4.83 0.98
C PHE A 70 -7.30 5.45 -0.36
N ALA A 71 -6.50 6.51 -0.29
CA ALA A 71 -5.80 7.10 -1.41
C ALA A 71 -4.33 7.28 -1.00
N SER A 72 -3.41 6.95 -1.89
CA SER A 72 -1.98 7.09 -1.66
C SER A 72 -1.28 7.65 -2.89
N GLY A 73 -0.13 8.25 -2.65
CA GLY A 73 0.74 8.77 -3.69
C GLY A 73 2.19 8.76 -3.23
N GLY A 74 3.08 8.50 -4.17
CA GLY A 74 4.51 8.35 -3.88
C GLY A 74 5.36 8.36 -5.14
N TYR A 75 6.65 8.09 -4.95
CA TYR A 75 7.64 8.09 -6.01
C TYR A 75 8.31 6.71 -6.14
N ALA A 76 8.16 6.07 -7.31
CA ALA A 76 8.63 4.72 -7.60
C ALA A 76 10.01 4.69 -8.28
N LEU A 77 10.88 5.66 -7.96
CA LEU A 77 12.19 5.93 -8.58
C LEU A 77 12.12 6.41 -10.04
N ILE A 78 11.20 5.86 -10.83
CA ILE A 78 11.02 6.18 -12.26
C ILE A 78 9.92 7.22 -12.53
N GLY A 79 9.17 7.61 -11.49
CA GLY A 79 8.13 8.62 -11.59
C GLY A 79 7.16 8.58 -10.41
N ALA A 80 6.23 9.53 -10.41
CA ALA A 80 5.16 9.61 -9.41
C ALA A 80 4.05 8.58 -9.73
N GLY A 81 3.62 7.86 -8.70
CA GLY A 81 2.53 6.90 -8.75
C GLY A 81 1.46 7.22 -7.71
N TYR A 82 0.23 6.78 -7.95
CA TYR A 82 -0.87 6.87 -7.00
C TYR A 82 -1.63 5.55 -6.93
N ASN A 83 -2.32 5.33 -5.82
CA ASN A 83 -3.30 4.24 -5.68
C ASN A 83 -4.54 4.70 -4.95
N VAL A 84 -5.66 4.09 -5.28
CA VAL A 84 -6.91 4.20 -4.51
C VAL A 84 -7.48 2.81 -4.30
N GLY A 85 -8.10 2.59 -3.16
CA GLY A 85 -8.61 1.25 -2.85
C GLY A 85 -9.38 1.17 -1.55
N ALA A 86 -9.66 -0.06 -1.16
CA ALA A 86 -10.33 -0.38 0.09
C ALA A 86 -9.57 -1.50 0.82
N ILE A 87 -9.60 -1.44 2.15
CA ILE A 87 -9.05 -2.44 3.07
C ILE A 87 -10.19 -2.92 3.97
N VAL A 88 -10.40 -4.24 3.97
CA VAL A 88 -11.28 -4.92 4.90
C VAL A 88 -10.44 -5.46 6.06
N ARG A 89 -10.83 -5.12 7.29
CA ARG A 89 -10.21 -5.57 8.53
C ARG A 89 -11.03 -6.70 9.15
N ILE A 90 -10.41 -7.84 9.36
CA ILE A 90 -11.01 -9.00 10.02
C ILE A 90 -10.73 -8.87 11.52
N GLN A 91 -11.53 -8.05 12.20
CA GLN A 91 -11.47 -7.86 13.66
C GLN A 91 -12.85 -8.05 14.30
N SER A 92 -12.86 -8.62 15.49
CA SER A 92 -14.04 -8.68 16.35
C SER A 92 -14.41 -7.28 16.86
N LYS A 93 -15.70 -7.04 17.08
CA LYS A 93 -16.21 -5.77 17.61
C LYS A 93 -15.99 -5.63 19.11
N ASP A 94 -15.82 -6.76 19.80
CA ASP A 94 -15.92 -6.83 21.25
C ASP A 94 -14.56 -6.90 21.96
N SER A 95 -13.48 -7.08 21.21
CA SER A 95 -12.14 -7.30 21.76
C SER A 95 -11.07 -6.47 21.06
N TYR A 96 -10.10 -5.99 21.84
CA TYR A 96 -8.89 -5.39 21.30
C TYR A 96 -7.96 -6.48 20.74
N GLU A 97 -7.61 -6.36 19.45
CA GLU A 97 -6.70 -7.27 18.76
C GLU A 97 -5.38 -6.56 18.44
N LYS A 98 -4.26 -7.13 18.89
CA LYS A 98 -2.91 -6.62 18.58
C LYS A 98 -2.55 -6.78 17.11
N ILE A 99 -3.04 -7.86 16.50
CA ILE A 99 -2.80 -8.21 15.10
C ILE A 99 -4.16 -8.39 14.46
N VAL A 100 -4.47 -7.57 13.45
CA VAL A 100 -5.74 -7.59 12.74
C VAL A 100 -5.48 -7.99 11.30
N PRO A 101 -5.88 -9.20 10.86
CA PRO A 101 -5.76 -9.60 9.46
C PRO A 101 -6.52 -8.65 8.53
N THR A 102 -5.99 -8.44 7.33
CA THR A 102 -6.55 -7.54 6.32
C THR A 102 -6.60 -8.19 4.93
N VAL A 103 -7.60 -7.78 4.16
CA VAL A 103 -7.71 -8.04 2.73
C VAL A 103 -7.94 -6.70 2.05
N SER A 104 -7.27 -6.43 0.93
CA SER A 104 -7.47 -5.19 0.18
C SER A 104 -7.71 -5.43 -1.30
N GLY A 105 -8.35 -4.45 -1.92
CA GLY A 105 -8.43 -4.29 -3.36
C GLY A 105 -8.12 -2.86 -3.71
N MET A 106 -7.30 -2.65 -4.75
CA MET A 106 -6.88 -1.32 -5.17
C MET A 106 -6.74 -1.21 -6.68
N TYR A 107 -6.81 0.02 -7.18
CA TYR A 107 -6.47 0.39 -8.53
C TYR A 107 -5.44 1.53 -8.49
N GLY A 108 -4.37 1.39 -9.24
CA GLY A 108 -3.30 2.37 -9.22
C GLY A 108 -2.00 1.82 -9.77
N PHE A 109 -0.89 2.39 -9.29
CA PHE A 109 0.46 1.96 -9.64
C PHE A 109 0.65 0.46 -9.39
N ASN A 110 0.95 -0.26 -10.47
CA ASN A 110 0.99 -1.72 -10.50
C ASN A 110 2.42 -2.23 -10.73
N SER A 111 3.11 -1.67 -11.71
CA SER A 111 4.48 -2.01 -12.05
C SER A 111 5.19 -0.85 -12.76
N GLY A 112 6.52 -0.95 -12.85
CA GLY A 112 7.36 -0.02 -13.59
C GLY A 112 8.42 -0.77 -14.39
N ILE A 113 8.80 -0.21 -15.53
CA ILE A 113 10.00 -0.60 -16.26
C ILE A 113 11.03 0.50 -16.06
N TYR A 114 12.19 0.11 -15.53
CA TYR A 114 13.35 0.99 -15.37
C TYR A 114 14.47 0.54 -16.30
N THR A 115 14.97 1.47 -17.11
CA THR A 115 16.09 1.29 -18.02
C THR A 115 17.12 2.39 -17.80
N ALA A 116 18.38 2.13 -18.16
CA ALA A 116 19.44 3.15 -18.10
C ALA A 116 19.14 4.35 -19.02
N ASP A 117 18.42 4.08 -20.10
CA ASP A 117 17.89 5.11 -20.98
C ASP A 117 16.49 5.51 -20.53
N ALA A 118 16.35 6.74 -20.04
CA ALA A 118 15.13 7.23 -19.43
C ALA A 118 13.93 7.30 -20.39
N GLN A 119 14.15 7.30 -21.71
CA GLN A 119 13.07 7.36 -22.69
C GLN A 119 12.17 6.12 -22.71
N TYR A 120 12.66 4.98 -22.19
CA TYR A 120 11.89 3.74 -22.09
C TYR A 120 11.33 3.50 -20.68
N ASN A 121 11.54 4.43 -19.75
CA ASN A 121 10.96 4.34 -18.41
C ASN A 121 9.44 4.52 -18.49
N LYS A 122 8.71 3.54 -17.97
CA LYS A 122 7.25 3.54 -18.05
C LYS A 122 6.61 2.99 -16.78
N LEU A 123 5.58 3.70 -16.32
CA LEU A 123 4.71 3.30 -15.21
C LEU A 123 3.45 2.64 -15.76
N TYR A 124 3.01 1.58 -15.10
CA TYR A 124 1.81 0.85 -15.46
C TYR A 124 0.82 0.89 -14.32
N TYR A 125 -0.45 1.03 -14.69
CA TYR A 125 -1.56 1.12 -13.78
C TYR A 125 -2.49 -0.06 -14.00
N GLY A 126 -3.08 -0.55 -12.92
CA GLY A 126 -3.94 -1.72 -12.96
C GLY A 126 -4.57 -2.03 -11.61
N THR A 127 -5.42 -3.05 -11.60
CA THR A 127 -6.01 -3.59 -10.38
C THR A 127 -5.01 -4.47 -9.63
N SER A 128 -5.10 -4.46 -8.31
CA SER A 128 -4.32 -5.34 -7.43
C SER A 128 -5.19 -5.78 -6.26
N ILE A 129 -4.95 -7.00 -5.76
CA ILE A 129 -5.49 -7.47 -4.47
C ILE A 129 -4.37 -7.61 -3.47
N GLY A 130 -4.68 -7.42 -2.19
CA GLY A 130 -3.70 -7.55 -1.11
C GLY A 130 -4.21 -8.43 0.04
N LEU A 131 -3.28 -9.11 0.69
CA LEU A 131 -3.50 -9.86 1.94
C LEU A 131 -2.45 -9.42 2.96
N GLY A 132 -2.89 -9.09 4.16
CA GLY A 132 -2.01 -8.45 5.14
C GLY A 132 -2.46 -8.58 6.57
N PHE A 133 -1.81 -7.77 7.42
CA PHE A 133 -2.23 -7.57 8.79
C PHE A 133 -1.83 -6.18 9.29
N ILE A 134 -2.60 -5.68 10.24
CA ILE A 134 -2.33 -4.47 10.99
C ILE A 134 -1.81 -4.85 12.38
N SER A 135 -0.63 -4.36 12.76
CA SER A 135 -0.11 -4.46 14.12
C SER A 135 -0.37 -3.18 14.90
N LYS A 136 -1.10 -3.28 16.01
CA LYS A 136 -1.51 -2.17 16.88
C LYS A 136 -0.70 -2.22 18.20
N PRO A 137 0.24 -1.29 18.43
CA PRO A 137 0.97 -1.22 19.70
C PRO A 137 0.05 -0.75 20.84
N GLU A 138 -0.01 -1.50 21.95
CA GLU A 138 -0.85 -1.16 23.11
C GLU A 138 -0.57 0.24 23.68
N LYS A 139 0.69 0.67 23.68
CA LYS A 139 1.12 1.96 24.24
C LYS A 139 0.75 3.16 23.36
N HIS A 140 0.44 2.93 22.08
CA HIS A 140 0.16 3.99 21.11
C HIS A 140 -1.11 3.66 20.32
N ALA A 141 -2.25 3.66 21.00
CA ALA A 141 -3.56 3.28 20.44
C ALA A 141 -4.04 4.12 19.22
N GLY A 142 -3.26 5.09 18.74
CA GLY A 142 -3.49 5.81 17.49
C GLY A 142 -2.56 5.41 16.33
N ASN A 143 -1.42 4.78 16.63
CA ASN A 143 -0.44 4.37 15.63
C ASN A 143 -0.60 2.88 15.33
N TYR A 144 -0.37 2.49 14.08
CA TYR A 144 -0.36 1.08 13.71
C TYR A 144 0.62 0.84 12.57
N TRP A 145 0.99 -0.41 12.39
CA TRP A 145 1.78 -0.85 11.25
C TRP A 145 0.90 -1.65 10.33
N HIS A 146 0.99 -1.42 9.02
CA HIS A 146 0.26 -2.23 8.03
C HIS A 146 1.25 -2.97 7.17
N PHE A 147 1.15 -4.29 7.17
CA PHE A 147 2.00 -5.15 6.35
C PHE A 147 1.09 -5.86 5.37
N GLU A 148 1.46 -5.86 4.10
CA GLU A 148 0.61 -6.40 3.05
C GLU A 148 1.44 -7.04 1.95
N LEU A 149 0.98 -8.20 1.50
CA LEU A 149 1.41 -8.86 0.29
C LEU A 149 0.43 -8.51 -0.82
N ILE A 150 0.93 -7.90 -1.90
CA ILE A 150 0.10 -7.40 -3.00
C ILE A 150 0.33 -8.27 -4.23
N ILE A 151 -0.78 -8.71 -4.83
CA ILE A 151 -0.82 -9.45 -6.09
C ILE A 151 -1.38 -8.50 -7.16
N PRO A 152 -0.50 -7.92 -8.00
CA PRO A 152 -0.91 -7.05 -9.10
C PRO A 152 -1.42 -7.85 -10.31
N PHE A 153 -2.52 -7.42 -10.90
CA PHE A 153 -2.96 -7.88 -12.23
C PHE A 153 -2.36 -6.95 -13.28
N ARG A 154 -1.39 -7.46 -14.06
CA ARG A 154 -0.64 -6.66 -15.02
C ARG A 154 -1.37 -6.58 -16.36
N PRO A 155 -1.38 -5.41 -17.03
CA PRO A 155 -1.93 -5.30 -18.38
C PRO A 155 -0.97 -5.89 -19.42
N ASP A 156 -1.52 -6.41 -20.52
CA ASP A 156 -0.75 -7.01 -21.64
C ASP A 156 0.29 -6.05 -22.26
N SER A 157 0.04 -4.74 -22.15
CA SER A 157 0.99 -3.70 -22.57
C SER A 157 2.33 -3.79 -21.84
N TYR A 158 2.32 -4.23 -20.58
CA TYR A 158 3.56 -4.42 -19.80
C TYR A 158 4.41 -5.53 -20.42
N ASP A 159 3.81 -6.67 -20.72
CA ASP A 159 4.54 -7.81 -21.27
C ASP A 159 5.04 -7.53 -22.70
N SER A 160 4.26 -6.79 -23.48
CA SER A 160 4.64 -6.35 -24.82
C SER A 160 5.87 -5.42 -24.78
N ASP A 161 5.85 -4.42 -23.90
CA ASP A 161 6.97 -3.47 -23.76
C ASP A 161 8.22 -4.15 -23.21
N VAL A 162 8.07 -5.10 -22.27
CA VAL A 162 9.19 -5.93 -21.79
C VAL A 162 9.77 -6.80 -22.91
N GLN A 163 8.95 -7.32 -23.82
CA GLN A 163 9.43 -8.12 -24.96
C GLN A 163 10.15 -7.24 -25.99
N ASN A 164 9.61 -6.08 -26.30
CA ASN A 164 10.24 -5.12 -27.22
C ASN A 164 11.64 -4.72 -26.72
N LEU A 165 11.79 -4.48 -25.42
CA LEU A 165 13.09 -4.15 -24.81
C LEU A 165 14.11 -5.29 -24.82
N LYS A 166 13.68 -6.55 -24.94
CA LYS A 166 14.61 -7.70 -25.06
C LYS A 166 15.15 -7.88 -26.47
N ASN A 167 14.46 -7.33 -27.46
CA ASN A 167 14.80 -7.46 -28.87
C ASN A 167 15.60 -6.25 -29.40
N LEU A 168 15.88 -5.26 -28.55
CA LEU A 168 16.80 -4.14 -28.79
C LEU A 168 18.23 -4.52 -28.38
#